data_AF-A0A947KG62-F1
#
_entry.id   AF-A0A947KG62-F1
#
_cell.length_a   1.000
_cell.length_b   1.000
_cell.length_c   1.000
_cell.angle_alpha   90.00
_cell.angle_beta   90.00
_cell.angle_gamma   90.00
#
_symmetry.space_group_name_H-M   'P 1'
#
loop_
_entity.id
_entity.type
_entity.pdbx_description
1 polymer ?
#
loop_
_entity_poly.entity_id
_entity_poly.type
_entity_poly.pdbx_seq_one_letter_code
_entity_poly.pdbx_strand_id
1 'polypeptide(L)'
;MNNKPQYLLTFLMVIFVVQLNANSNNTDIYGLLNEAFVRDKDEILDTIFIRWKTESVPISKKELSQFPRKEKLTYQLFKKFYSPIIDVEDLPKDIKKSYSNPDSLEQYVPYRLPKYIVVQSNIRIGFVESFSEIVNINEHEIESYLEQSETIINFKPAIKIKDKTILFQNSGYETGIYNFVITDNKCDNIDDEKCFKMKYNERLKRSLFLQDYIGTLFGHWGGLHTITLPQVNFIVYNKNMRLALIYYRDTWFSGGEAMYFRVGQKWMKIYKRNTWME
;
A
#
# COMPACT_ATOMS: atom_id res chain seq x y z
N MET A 1 -25.94 -58.16 4.16
CA MET A 1 -24.66 -57.60 4.67
C MET A 1 -24.51 -56.20 4.09
N ASN A 2 -24.93 -55.18 4.85
CA ASN A 2 -24.92 -53.77 4.46
C ASN A 2 -23.63 -53.13 4.93
N ASN A 3 -22.67 -52.94 4.02
CA ASN A 3 -21.48 -52.13 4.28
C ASN A 3 -21.65 -50.76 3.61
N LYS A 4 -21.86 -49.72 4.44
CA LYS A 4 -21.28 -48.36 4.36
C LYS A 4 -22.01 -47.47 5.38
N PRO A 5 -21.27 -46.77 6.26
CA PRO A 5 -20.86 -45.42 5.91
C PRO A 5 -19.46 -45.08 6.45
N GLN A 6 -18.39 -45.49 5.76
CA GLN A 6 -17.04 -44.99 6.07
C GLN A 6 -16.72 -43.65 5.37
N TYR A 7 -17.52 -43.24 4.37
CA TYR A 7 -17.28 -41.99 3.63
C TYR A 7 -17.83 -40.74 4.32
N LEU A 8 -18.73 -40.89 5.30
CA LEU A 8 -19.30 -39.74 6.01
C LEU A 8 -18.32 -39.16 7.04
N LEU A 9 -17.49 -40.02 7.66
CA LEU A 9 -16.53 -39.60 8.69
C LEU A 9 -15.34 -38.84 8.09
N THR A 10 -14.85 -39.27 6.92
CA THR A 10 -13.73 -38.61 6.23
C THR A 10 -14.13 -37.23 5.70
N PHE A 11 -15.38 -37.06 5.26
CA PHE A 11 -15.89 -35.77 4.79
C PHE A 11 -16.10 -34.77 5.94
N LEU A 12 -16.52 -35.23 7.12
CA LEU A 12 -16.65 -34.41 8.33
C LEU A 12 -15.30 -33.97 8.91
N MET A 13 -14.25 -34.81 8.84
CA MET A 13 -12.90 -34.40 9.26
C MET A 13 -12.30 -33.31 8.36
N VAL A 14 -12.55 -33.32 7.05
CA VAL A 14 -12.06 -32.27 6.15
C VAL A 14 -12.76 -30.93 6.41
N ILE A 15 -14.07 -30.95 6.72
CA ILE A 15 -14.80 -29.72 7.10
C ILE A 15 -14.30 -29.18 8.45
N PHE A 16 -13.94 -30.05 9.40
CA PHE A 16 -13.42 -29.62 10.71
C PHE A 16 -12.01 -29.01 10.62
N VAL A 17 -11.13 -29.52 9.74
CA VAL A 17 -9.80 -28.91 9.50
C VAL A 17 -9.91 -27.56 8.75
N VAL A 18 -10.91 -27.41 7.87
CA VAL A 18 -11.18 -26.11 7.23
C VAL A 18 -11.78 -25.10 8.20
N GLN A 19 -12.60 -25.52 9.16
CA GLN A 19 -13.17 -24.63 10.19
C GLN A 19 -12.18 -24.27 11.31
N LEU A 20 -11.20 -25.12 11.62
CA LEU A 20 -10.13 -24.75 12.56
C LEU A 20 -9.15 -23.71 11.99
N ASN A 21 -9.00 -23.63 10.67
CA ASN A 21 -8.24 -22.56 10.00
C ASN A 21 -9.03 -21.25 9.79
N ALA A 22 -10.34 -21.26 10.01
CA ALA A 22 -11.16 -20.05 9.90
C ALA A 22 -11.18 -19.22 11.20
N ASN A 23 -10.78 -19.81 12.34
CA ASN A 23 -10.83 -19.17 13.66
C ASN A 23 -9.47 -18.73 14.23
N SER A 24 -8.37 -18.79 13.47
CA SER A 24 -7.03 -18.29 13.88
C SER A 24 -6.62 -16.95 13.25
N ASN A 25 -7.54 -16.23 12.61
CA ASN A 25 -7.22 -15.08 11.76
C ASN A 25 -7.08 -13.73 12.50
N ASN A 26 -6.95 -13.73 13.83
CA ASN A 26 -6.54 -12.53 14.55
C ASN A 26 -5.20 -12.78 15.24
N THR A 27 -4.16 -12.93 14.42
CA THR A 27 -2.80 -12.96 14.96
C THR A 27 -2.49 -11.61 15.55
N ASP A 28 -2.06 -11.61 16.81
CA ASP A 28 -1.68 -10.40 17.53
C ASP A 28 -0.36 -9.85 16.97
N ILE A 29 -0.45 -9.18 15.81
CA ILE A 29 0.69 -8.54 15.15
C ILE A 29 1.32 -7.50 16.09
N TYR A 30 0.51 -6.78 16.86
CA TYR A 30 1.01 -5.84 17.87
C TYR A 30 1.88 -6.54 18.92
N GLY A 31 1.37 -7.62 19.52
CA GLY A 31 2.10 -8.39 20.53
C GLY A 31 3.42 -8.94 20.01
N LEU A 32 3.41 -9.50 18.79
CA LEU A 32 4.61 -10.02 18.14
C LEU A 32 5.64 -8.92 17.82
N LEU A 33 5.20 -7.77 17.32
CA LEU A 33 6.08 -6.62 17.07
C LEU A 33 6.66 -6.07 18.37
N ASN A 34 5.86 -5.98 19.43
CA ASN A 34 6.31 -5.52 20.73
C ASN A 34 7.29 -6.50 21.37
N GLU A 35 7.07 -7.80 21.23
CA GLU A 35 8.04 -8.82 21.67
C GLU A 35 9.35 -8.69 20.91
N ALA A 36 9.31 -8.57 19.59
CA ALA A 36 10.50 -8.41 18.75
C ALA A 36 11.30 -7.16 19.16
N PHE A 37 10.63 -6.04 19.40
CA PHE A 37 11.23 -4.78 19.82
C PHE A 37 11.87 -4.86 21.21
N VAL A 38 11.15 -5.39 22.21
CA VAL A 38 11.64 -5.48 23.59
C VAL A 38 12.82 -6.44 23.72
N ARG A 39 12.83 -7.52 22.92
CA ARG A 39 13.86 -8.56 22.98
C ARG A 39 14.98 -8.36 21.95
N ASP A 40 14.88 -7.35 21.10
CA ASP A 40 15.78 -7.09 19.97
C ASP A 40 16.00 -8.35 19.10
N LYS A 41 14.88 -8.96 18.67
CA LYS A 41 14.88 -10.26 17.96
C LYS A 41 14.39 -10.13 16.52
N ASP A 42 15.33 -9.95 15.60
CA ASP A 42 15.09 -9.94 14.15
C ASP A 42 14.37 -11.19 13.62
N GLU A 43 14.59 -12.35 14.26
CA GLU A 43 13.94 -13.62 13.88
C GLU A 43 12.41 -13.55 14.01
N ILE A 44 11.90 -12.82 15.02
CA ILE A 44 10.45 -12.63 15.21
C ILE A 44 9.91 -11.71 14.11
N LEU A 45 10.62 -10.63 13.78
CA LEU A 45 10.25 -9.75 12.66
C LEU A 45 10.21 -10.52 11.34
N ASP A 46 11.24 -11.32 11.05
CA ASP A 46 11.28 -12.14 9.86
C ASP A 46 10.09 -13.09 9.78
N THR A 47 9.70 -13.70 10.90
CA THR A 47 8.52 -14.56 10.96
C THR A 47 7.23 -13.81 10.61
N ILE A 48 7.04 -12.59 11.14
CA ILE A 48 5.87 -11.75 10.84
C ILE A 48 5.81 -11.43 9.34
N PHE A 49 6.91 -10.98 8.73
CA PHE A 49 6.91 -10.56 7.33
C PHE A 49 6.94 -11.73 6.34
N ILE A 50 7.53 -12.88 6.70
CA ILE A 50 7.39 -14.13 5.93
C ILE A 50 5.93 -14.55 5.89
N ARG A 51 5.24 -14.50 7.04
CA ARG A 51 3.82 -14.79 7.09
C ARG A 51 3.01 -13.83 6.23
N TRP A 52 3.22 -12.52 6.37
CA TRP A 52 2.53 -11.52 5.54
C TRP A 52 2.75 -11.79 4.05
N LYS A 53 3.98 -12.16 3.64
CA LYS A 53 4.29 -12.56 2.27
C LYS A 53 3.48 -13.77 1.82
N THR A 54 3.34 -14.81 2.65
CA THR A 54 2.56 -16.01 2.31
C THR A 54 1.07 -15.72 2.15
N GLU A 55 0.55 -14.73 2.87
CA GLU A 55 -0.85 -14.27 2.78
C GLU A 55 -1.04 -13.23 1.64
N SER A 56 0.05 -12.62 1.17
CA SER A 56 0.10 -11.58 0.14
C SER A 56 0.48 -12.10 -1.25
N VAL A 57 -0.13 -13.21 -1.68
CA VAL A 57 0.19 -13.78 -3.00
C VAL A 57 -0.33 -12.86 -4.12
N PRO A 58 0.52 -12.45 -5.09
CA PRO A 58 0.08 -11.65 -6.22
C PRO A 58 -0.83 -12.45 -7.15
N ILE A 59 -1.70 -11.75 -7.88
CA ILE A 59 -2.59 -12.39 -8.86
C ILE A 59 -1.77 -13.15 -9.91
N SER A 60 -2.16 -14.40 -10.17
CA SER A 60 -1.50 -15.22 -11.19
C SER A 60 -1.87 -14.75 -12.60
N LYS A 61 -1.05 -15.13 -13.60
CA LYS A 61 -1.37 -14.88 -15.01
C LYS A 61 -2.69 -15.55 -15.44
N LYS A 62 -2.98 -16.73 -14.88
CA LYS A 62 -4.19 -17.49 -15.17
C LYS A 62 -5.43 -16.77 -14.65
N GLU A 63 -5.44 -16.37 -13.38
CA GLU A 63 -6.54 -15.58 -12.80
C GLU A 63 -6.72 -14.26 -13.55
N LEU A 64 -5.63 -13.53 -13.80
CA LEU A 64 -5.69 -12.26 -14.51
C LEU A 64 -6.27 -12.41 -15.93
N SER A 65 -6.05 -13.54 -16.62
CA SER A 65 -6.59 -13.77 -17.96
C SER A 65 -8.13 -13.81 -17.99
N GLN A 66 -8.75 -14.26 -16.90
CA GLN A 66 -10.19 -14.38 -16.72
C GLN A 66 -10.86 -13.06 -16.36
N PHE A 67 -10.11 -12.05 -15.94
CA PHE A 67 -10.66 -10.75 -15.56
C PHE A 67 -11.23 -10.04 -16.79
N PRO A 68 -12.22 -9.14 -16.62
CA PRO A 68 -12.68 -8.30 -17.72
C PRO A 68 -11.55 -7.41 -18.25
N ARG A 69 -11.75 -6.87 -19.45
CA ARG A 69 -10.70 -6.12 -20.18
C ARG A 69 -10.18 -4.94 -19.38
N LYS A 70 -11.06 -4.26 -18.67
CA LYS A 70 -10.79 -3.04 -17.91
C LYS A 70 -9.76 -3.28 -16.80
N GLU A 71 -10.00 -4.28 -15.97
CA GLU A 71 -9.14 -4.69 -14.87
C GLU A 71 -7.80 -5.16 -15.43
N LYS A 72 -7.80 -6.00 -16.47
CA LYS A 72 -6.55 -6.42 -17.14
C LYS A 72 -5.69 -5.24 -17.57
N LEU A 73 -6.29 -4.21 -18.17
CA LEU A 73 -5.59 -3.01 -18.59
C LEU A 73 -5.09 -2.18 -17.41
N THR A 74 -5.86 -2.08 -16.32
CA THR A 74 -5.44 -1.42 -15.07
C THR A 74 -4.26 -2.11 -14.42
N TYR A 75 -4.26 -3.44 -14.32
CA TYR A 75 -3.12 -4.21 -13.82
C TYR A 75 -1.86 -3.99 -14.67
N GLN A 76 -2.00 -3.88 -15.99
CA GLN A 76 -0.88 -3.60 -16.89
C GLN A 76 -0.36 -2.17 -16.72
N LEU A 77 -1.25 -1.18 -16.64
CA LEU A 77 -0.90 0.21 -16.47
C LEU A 77 -0.22 0.46 -15.12
N PHE A 78 -0.78 -0.07 -14.04
CA PHE A 78 -0.21 0.06 -12.70
C PHE A 78 1.21 -0.52 -12.64
N LYS A 79 1.44 -1.72 -13.18
CA LYS A 79 2.79 -2.31 -13.25
C LYS A 79 3.76 -1.48 -14.08
N LYS A 80 3.28 -0.78 -15.10
CA LYS A 80 4.10 0.11 -15.93
C LYS A 80 4.43 1.41 -15.21
N PHE A 81 3.52 1.91 -14.38
CA PHE A 81 3.66 3.15 -13.62
C PHE A 81 4.49 2.96 -12.34
N TYR A 82 4.17 1.92 -11.56
CA TYR A 82 4.68 1.75 -10.20
C TYR A 82 6.19 1.47 -10.19
N SER A 83 6.92 2.42 -9.64
CA SER A 83 8.37 2.37 -9.44
C SER A 83 8.68 3.10 -8.13
N PRO A 84 8.98 2.38 -7.04
CA PRO A 84 9.15 3.00 -5.72
C PRO A 84 10.49 3.70 -5.53
N ILE A 85 11.34 3.72 -6.57
CA ILE A 85 12.58 4.49 -6.55
C ILE A 85 12.18 5.97 -6.70
N ILE A 86 12.26 6.70 -5.59
CA ILE A 86 12.31 8.15 -5.58
C ILE A 86 13.78 8.50 -5.78
N ASP A 87 14.10 9.14 -6.90
CA ASP A 87 15.42 9.73 -7.06
C ASP A 87 15.47 10.97 -6.15
N VAL A 88 16.25 10.90 -5.08
CA VAL A 88 16.39 12.00 -4.12
C VAL A 88 16.95 13.25 -4.82
N GLU A 89 17.68 13.08 -5.93
CA GLU A 89 18.18 14.20 -6.75
C GLU A 89 17.06 14.93 -7.49
N ASP A 90 15.93 14.28 -7.76
CA ASP A 90 14.78 14.88 -8.43
C ASP A 90 13.84 15.63 -7.46
N LEU A 91 14.08 15.53 -6.15
CA LEU A 91 13.27 16.24 -5.16
C LEU A 91 13.60 17.76 -5.15
N PRO A 92 12.59 18.62 -4.97
CA PRO A 92 12.76 20.05 -4.69
C PRO A 92 13.75 20.32 -3.54
N LYS A 93 14.49 21.45 -3.58
CA LYS A 93 15.57 21.75 -2.62
C LYS A 93 15.10 21.89 -1.17
N ASP A 94 13.90 22.43 -0.99
CA ASP A 94 13.14 22.52 0.25
C ASP A 94 12.81 21.15 0.81
N ILE A 95 12.38 20.21 -0.04
CA ILE A 95 12.17 18.81 0.32
C ILE A 95 13.51 18.14 0.67
N LYS A 96 14.58 18.36 -0.10
CA LYS A 96 15.92 17.82 0.23
C LYS A 96 16.42 18.25 1.61
N LYS A 97 16.14 19.50 2.02
CA LYS A 97 16.53 20.06 3.33
C LYS A 97 15.75 19.40 4.48
N SER A 98 14.48 19.09 4.23
CA SER A 98 13.61 18.30 5.10
C SER A 98 14.09 16.86 5.29
N TYR A 99 14.64 16.24 4.25
CA TYR A 99 15.18 14.87 4.33
C TYR A 99 16.45 14.81 5.19
N SER A 100 17.26 15.87 5.20
CA SER A 100 18.49 15.95 5.99
C SER A 100 18.31 16.21 7.50
N ASN A 101 17.08 16.35 8.01
CA ASN A 101 16.82 16.52 9.43
C ASN A 101 16.17 15.27 10.04
N PRO A 102 16.96 14.35 10.65
CA PRO A 102 16.44 13.10 11.22
C PRO A 102 15.53 13.30 12.45
N ASP A 103 15.46 14.53 12.97
CA ASP A 103 14.68 14.88 14.16
C ASP A 103 13.23 15.29 13.85
N SER A 104 12.70 15.10 12.63
CA SER A 104 11.27 15.30 12.29
C SER A 104 10.58 14.01 11.78
N LEU A 105 9.66 13.46 12.58
CA LEU A 105 8.82 12.30 12.23
C LEU A 105 7.98 12.53 10.96
N GLU A 106 7.64 13.79 10.68
CA GLU A 106 6.76 14.19 9.58
C GLU A 106 7.37 13.91 8.21
N GLN A 107 8.68 13.68 8.10
CA GLN A 107 9.40 13.74 6.82
C GLN A 107 10.35 12.56 6.57
N TYR A 108 10.32 11.52 7.42
CA TYR A 108 11.27 10.41 7.33
C TYR A 108 10.89 9.42 6.22
N VAL A 109 11.23 9.74 4.98
CA VAL A 109 11.23 8.78 3.87
C VAL A 109 12.58 8.07 3.88
N PRO A 110 12.64 6.73 4.03
CA PRO A 110 13.92 6.04 4.14
C PRO A 110 14.73 6.24 2.85
N TYR A 111 15.97 6.74 3.00
CA TYR A 111 16.95 6.93 1.91
C TYR A 111 17.24 5.66 1.11
N ARG A 112 16.90 4.50 1.69
CA ARG A 112 16.99 3.19 1.06
C ARG A 112 15.62 2.54 1.04
N LEU A 113 15.31 1.84 -0.05
CA LEU A 113 14.13 1.00 -0.08
C LEU A 113 14.21 -0.07 1.02
N PRO A 114 13.14 -0.29 1.80
CA PRO A 114 13.06 -1.33 2.83
C PRO A 114 13.16 -2.74 2.22
N LYS A 115 13.32 -3.79 3.03
CA LYS A 115 13.36 -5.20 2.57
C LYS A 115 12.04 -5.62 1.90
N TYR A 116 10.92 -5.12 2.42
CA TYR A 116 9.58 -5.38 1.93
C TYR A 116 8.92 -4.10 1.40
N ILE A 117 8.38 -4.18 0.18
CA ILE A 117 7.66 -3.11 -0.51
C ILE A 117 6.17 -3.39 -0.35
N VAL A 118 5.46 -2.51 0.36
CA VAL A 118 4.01 -2.67 0.61
C VAL A 118 3.24 -1.89 -0.46
N VAL A 119 2.45 -2.60 -1.25
CA VAL A 119 1.64 -2.02 -2.34
C VAL A 119 0.17 -1.95 -1.91
N GLN A 120 -0.54 -0.91 -2.36
CA GLN A 120 -1.97 -0.78 -2.12
C GLN A 120 -2.77 -2.01 -2.58
N SER A 121 -3.81 -2.38 -1.83
CA SER A 121 -4.65 -3.55 -2.11
C SER A 121 -5.98 -3.20 -2.79
N ASN A 122 -6.19 -1.92 -3.08
CA ASN A 122 -7.33 -1.40 -3.81
C ASN A 122 -6.86 -0.34 -4.81
N ILE A 123 -7.62 -0.16 -5.89
CA ILE A 123 -7.39 0.93 -6.84
C ILE A 123 -8.72 1.44 -7.35
N ARG A 124 -8.91 2.75 -7.26
CA ARG A 124 -10.08 3.42 -7.80
C ARG A 124 -9.84 3.76 -9.26
N ILE A 125 -10.81 3.51 -10.11
CA ILE A 125 -10.77 3.88 -11.53
C ILE A 125 -12.05 4.58 -11.97
N GLY A 126 -11.95 5.45 -12.96
CA GLY A 126 -13.07 6.20 -13.51
C GLY A 126 -12.98 6.43 -15.00
N PHE A 127 -14.07 6.90 -15.59
CA PHE A 127 -14.18 7.12 -17.02
C PHE A 127 -14.73 8.50 -17.32
N VAL A 128 -14.16 9.14 -18.33
CA VAL A 128 -14.62 10.41 -18.88
C VAL A 128 -14.92 10.26 -20.36
N GLU A 129 -15.84 11.09 -20.86
CA GLU A 129 -16.16 11.12 -22.30
C GLU A 129 -14.98 11.69 -23.09
N SER A 130 -14.41 12.81 -22.62
CA SER A 130 -13.26 13.45 -23.24
C SER A 130 -12.20 13.88 -22.23
N PHE A 131 -10.93 13.62 -22.55
CA PHE A 131 -9.82 14.17 -21.78
C PHE A 131 -9.69 15.69 -21.92
N SER A 132 -10.21 16.29 -22.99
CA SER A 132 -10.10 17.74 -23.23
C SER A 132 -10.71 18.57 -22.10
N GLU A 133 -11.71 18.01 -21.40
CA GLU A 133 -12.44 18.68 -20.32
C GLU A 133 -11.74 18.54 -18.98
N ILE A 134 -10.78 17.62 -18.84
CA ILE A 134 -10.12 17.31 -17.56
C ILE A 134 -8.62 17.60 -17.57
N VAL A 135 -8.08 18.14 -18.67
CA VAL A 135 -6.68 18.59 -18.70
C VAL A 135 -6.52 19.75 -17.71
N ASN A 136 -5.61 19.59 -16.74
CA ASN A 136 -5.32 20.55 -15.66
C ASN A 136 -6.36 20.64 -14.54
N ILE A 137 -7.29 19.70 -14.44
CA ILE A 137 -8.20 19.60 -13.29
C ILE A 137 -7.49 18.84 -12.16
N ASN A 138 -7.65 19.33 -10.93
CA ASN A 138 -7.08 18.67 -9.75
C ASN A 138 -7.82 17.35 -9.44
N GLU A 139 -7.22 16.50 -8.60
CA GLU A 139 -7.83 15.21 -8.25
C GLU A 139 -9.20 15.36 -7.56
N HIS A 140 -9.44 16.45 -6.82
CA HIS A 140 -10.68 16.64 -6.07
C HIS A 140 -11.86 17.07 -6.95
N GLU A 141 -11.60 17.75 -8.04
CA GLU A 141 -12.60 18.24 -9.01
C GLU A 141 -12.94 17.18 -10.05
N ILE A 142 -12.12 16.14 -10.22
CA ILE A 142 -12.32 15.14 -11.28
C ILE A 142 -13.65 14.41 -11.15
N GLU A 143 -14.18 14.25 -9.93
CA GLU A 143 -15.39 13.46 -9.66
C GLU A 143 -16.61 13.97 -10.43
N SER A 144 -16.75 15.29 -10.61
CA SER A 144 -17.87 15.86 -11.34
C SER A 144 -17.85 15.59 -12.85
N TYR A 145 -16.71 15.13 -13.37
CA TYR A 145 -16.52 14.82 -14.80
C TYR A 145 -16.63 13.32 -15.10
N LEU A 146 -16.72 12.47 -14.07
CA LEU A 146 -16.78 11.03 -14.25
C LEU A 146 -18.17 10.60 -14.67
N GLU A 147 -18.26 9.90 -15.81
CA GLU A 147 -19.48 9.20 -16.20
C GLU A 147 -19.76 8.02 -15.27
N GLN A 148 -18.69 7.36 -14.84
CA GLN A 148 -18.72 6.18 -13.98
C GLN A 148 -17.40 6.05 -13.23
N SER A 149 -17.46 5.49 -12.02
CA SER A 149 -16.28 5.10 -11.26
C SER A 149 -16.54 3.85 -10.44
N GLU A 150 -15.47 3.16 -10.09
CA GLU A 150 -15.49 1.95 -9.27
C GLU A 150 -14.15 1.73 -8.58
N THR A 151 -14.13 0.78 -7.65
CA THR A 151 -12.92 0.35 -6.96
C THR A 151 -12.65 -1.11 -7.26
N ILE A 152 -11.47 -1.41 -7.82
CA ILE A 152 -10.98 -2.78 -7.93
C ILE A 152 -10.43 -3.17 -6.56
N ILE A 153 -11.17 -4.02 -5.85
CA ILE A 153 -10.77 -4.60 -4.57
C ILE A 153 -9.81 -5.78 -4.78
N ASN A 154 -9.05 -6.14 -3.74
CA ASN A 154 -8.06 -7.23 -3.79
C ASN A 154 -7.06 -7.06 -4.94
N PHE A 155 -6.66 -5.81 -5.20
CA PHE A 155 -5.72 -5.44 -6.23
C PHE A 155 -4.30 -5.87 -5.86
N LYS A 156 -3.87 -7.02 -6.39
CA LYS A 156 -2.57 -7.65 -6.05
C LYS A 156 -1.66 -7.79 -7.28
N PRO A 157 -1.20 -6.68 -7.90
CA PRO A 157 -0.43 -6.74 -9.13
C PRO A 157 0.91 -7.46 -8.92
N ALA A 158 1.21 -8.46 -9.76
CA ALA A 158 2.54 -9.08 -9.76
C ALA A 158 3.63 -8.11 -10.28
N ILE A 159 4.15 -7.28 -9.36
CA ILE A 159 5.29 -6.36 -9.53
C ILE A 159 6.58 -7.11 -9.22
N LYS A 160 7.68 -6.72 -9.87
CA LYS A 160 9.01 -7.22 -9.59
C LYS A 160 9.96 -6.06 -9.38
N ILE A 161 10.59 -6.01 -8.23
CA ILE A 161 11.67 -5.07 -7.91
C ILE A 161 12.85 -5.92 -7.47
N LYS A 162 14.03 -5.62 -8.02
CA LYS A 162 15.25 -6.41 -7.78
C LYS A 162 15.56 -6.43 -6.28
N ASP A 163 15.84 -7.61 -5.74
CA ASP A 163 16.25 -7.84 -4.34
C ASP A 163 15.22 -7.35 -3.29
N LYS A 164 13.94 -7.27 -3.66
CA LYS A 164 12.84 -6.82 -2.79
C LYS A 164 11.69 -7.81 -2.78
N THR A 165 11.03 -7.93 -1.63
CA THR A 165 9.79 -8.71 -1.49
C THR A 165 8.58 -7.78 -1.59
N ILE A 166 7.59 -8.14 -2.42
CA ILE A 166 6.33 -7.39 -2.51
C ILE A 166 5.33 -7.93 -1.50
N LEU A 167 4.73 -7.04 -0.72
CA LEU A 167 3.59 -7.27 0.14
C LEU A 167 2.40 -6.45 -0.35
N PHE A 168 1.19 -6.82 0.03
CA PHE A 168 -0.01 -6.03 -0.25
C PHE A 168 -0.63 -5.58 1.07
N GLN A 169 -1.18 -4.36 1.08
CA GLN A 169 -1.90 -3.83 2.23
C GLN A 169 -2.90 -4.85 2.78
N ASN A 170 -2.87 -5.00 4.11
CA ASN A 170 -3.73 -5.89 4.84
C ASN A 170 -4.06 -5.24 6.18
N SER A 171 -5.36 -5.07 6.44
CA SER A 171 -5.85 -4.32 7.60
C SER A 171 -5.37 -4.88 8.94
N GLY A 172 -5.16 -6.19 9.05
CA GLY A 172 -4.65 -6.82 10.27
C GLY A 172 -3.21 -6.42 10.57
N TYR A 173 -2.33 -6.47 9.57
CA TYR A 173 -0.94 -6.01 9.72
C TYR A 173 -0.88 -4.50 9.92
N GLU A 174 -1.66 -3.72 9.17
CA GLU A 174 -1.69 -2.27 9.30
C GLU A 174 -2.15 -1.83 10.69
N THR A 175 -3.20 -2.44 11.23
CA THR A 175 -3.68 -2.18 12.59
C THR A 175 -2.63 -2.56 13.63
N GLY A 176 -1.99 -3.72 13.48
CA GLY A 176 -0.94 -4.17 14.39
C GLY A 176 0.29 -3.26 14.39
N ILE A 177 0.73 -2.83 13.20
CA ILE A 177 1.83 -1.88 13.03
C ILE A 177 1.45 -0.51 13.58
N TYR A 178 0.25 -0.02 13.29
CA TYR A 178 -0.28 1.24 13.83
C TYR A 178 -0.26 1.22 15.36
N ASN A 179 -0.84 0.19 15.97
CA ASN A 179 -0.85 0.04 17.43
C ASN A 179 0.55 -0.09 18.02
N PHE A 180 1.45 -0.77 17.30
CA PHE A 180 2.84 -0.93 17.73
C PHE A 180 3.57 0.41 17.74
N VAL A 181 3.47 1.18 16.66
CA VAL A 181 4.18 2.45 16.51
C VAL A 181 3.55 3.56 17.34
N ILE A 182 2.23 3.71 17.31
CA ILE A 182 1.52 4.80 18.01
C ILE A 182 1.46 4.55 19.53
N THR A 183 1.53 3.28 19.95
CA THR A 183 1.39 2.76 21.32
C THR A 183 0.04 3.10 21.96
N ASP A 184 -0.51 2.19 22.79
CA ASP A 184 -1.87 2.26 23.33
C ASP A 184 -2.20 3.65 23.92
N ASN A 185 -3.24 4.27 23.37
CA ASN A 185 -3.61 5.66 23.55
C ASN A 185 -4.28 5.89 24.92
N LYS A 186 -3.48 6.06 25.96
CA LYS A 186 -3.87 6.91 27.10
C LYS A 186 -3.27 8.30 26.94
N CYS A 187 -3.69 9.03 25.91
CA CYS A 187 -3.75 10.50 26.00
C CYS A 187 -5.25 10.81 26.00
N ASP A 188 -5.82 11.16 27.15
CA ASP A 188 -7.24 11.52 27.24
C ASP A 188 -7.52 12.87 26.54
N ASN A 189 -6.47 13.60 26.11
CA ASN A 189 -6.60 14.87 25.42
C ASN A 189 -5.51 15.03 24.35
N ILE A 190 -5.93 15.21 23.09
CA ILE A 190 -5.04 15.34 21.91
C ILE A 190 -4.27 16.69 21.92
N ASP A 191 -4.78 17.67 22.68
CA ASP A 191 -4.24 19.03 22.76
C ASP A 191 -3.11 19.18 23.80
N ASP A 192 -2.76 18.13 24.55
CA ASP A 192 -1.65 18.20 25.51
C ASP A 192 -0.30 18.05 24.80
N GLU A 193 0.33 19.20 24.52
CA GLU A 193 1.64 19.35 23.88
C GLU A 193 2.76 18.54 24.58
N LYS A 194 2.64 18.27 25.89
CA LYS A 194 3.59 17.42 26.63
C LYS A 194 3.37 15.92 26.35
N CYS A 195 2.13 15.48 26.13
CA CYS A 195 1.82 14.12 25.69
C CYS A 195 2.44 13.86 24.30
N PHE A 196 2.41 14.87 23.43
CA PHE A 196 2.99 14.78 22.09
C PHE A 196 4.53 14.70 22.11
N LYS A 197 5.21 15.55 22.90
CA LYS A 197 6.68 15.64 22.94
C LYS A 197 7.40 14.47 23.64
N MET A 198 6.93 13.95 24.78
CA MET A 198 7.58 12.79 25.43
C MET A 198 7.39 11.49 24.63
N LYS A 199 6.28 11.36 23.91
CA LYS A 199 5.94 10.17 23.10
C LYS A 199 6.58 10.18 21.72
N TYR A 200 7.03 11.35 21.27
CA TYR A 200 7.80 11.53 20.04
C TYR A 200 8.97 10.54 19.94
N ASN A 201 9.78 10.44 21.00
CA ASN A 201 10.97 9.61 21.01
C ASN A 201 10.66 8.11 20.92
N GLU A 202 9.59 7.63 21.56
CA GLU A 202 9.23 6.21 21.54
C GLU A 202 8.61 5.82 20.20
N ARG A 203 7.72 6.65 19.64
CA ARG A 203 7.15 6.45 18.29
C ARG A 203 8.25 6.42 17.23
N LEU A 204 9.20 7.34 17.32
CA LEU A 204 10.36 7.38 16.43
C LEU A 204 11.21 6.12 16.56
N LYS A 205 11.57 5.69 17.78
CA LYS A 205 12.32 4.43 17.99
C LYS A 205 11.63 3.22 17.37
N ARG A 206 10.32 3.09 17.55
CA ARG A 206 9.54 1.98 17.00
C ARG A 206 9.41 2.05 15.49
N SER A 207 9.29 3.25 14.92
CA SER A 207 9.34 3.45 13.47
C SER A 207 10.71 3.09 12.90
N LEU A 208 11.79 3.56 13.53
CA LEU A 208 13.17 3.25 13.15
C LEU A 208 13.47 1.75 13.27
N PHE A 209 12.88 1.05 14.24
CA PHE A 209 12.98 -0.41 14.36
C PHE A 209 12.39 -1.14 13.14
N LEU A 210 11.34 -0.60 12.53
CA LEU A 210 10.71 -1.21 11.35
C LEU A 210 11.31 -0.78 10.01
N GLN A 211 12.09 0.31 9.98
CA GLN A 211 12.47 1.00 8.73
C GLN A 211 13.21 0.11 7.72
N ASP A 212 13.92 -0.90 8.21
CA ASP A 212 14.70 -1.82 7.36
C ASP A 212 13.81 -2.90 6.74
N TYR A 213 12.65 -3.15 7.34
CA TYR A 213 11.69 -4.13 6.92
C TYR A 213 10.61 -3.52 6.04
N ILE A 214 9.98 -2.43 6.47
CA ILE A 214 8.93 -1.71 5.74
C ILE A 214 9.12 -0.20 5.87
N GLY A 215 8.59 0.55 4.92
CA GLY A 215 8.45 1.99 5.05
C GLY A 215 7.28 2.30 5.96
N THR A 216 7.51 3.14 6.97
CA THR A 216 6.47 3.74 7.80
C THR A 216 6.54 5.24 7.64
N LEU A 217 5.41 5.87 7.30
CA LEU A 217 5.32 7.32 7.09
C LEU A 217 4.24 7.87 8.01
N PHE A 218 4.58 8.92 8.77
CA PHE A 218 3.61 9.63 9.59
C PHE A 218 2.92 10.70 8.76
N GLY A 219 1.60 10.74 8.82
CA GLY A 219 0.82 11.83 8.26
C GLY A 219 0.80 13.03 9.21
N HIS A 220 0.57 14.22 8.64
CA HIS A 220 0.41 15.49 9.37
C HIS A 220 -0.63 15.42 10.52
N TRP A 221 -1.67 14.59 10.38
CA TRP A 221 -2.72 14.40 11.40
C TRP A 221 -2.45 13.23 12.37
N GLY A 222 -1.21 12.76 12.46
CA GLY A 222 -0.82 11.66 13.35
C GLY A 222 -1.20 10.25 12.85
N GLY A 223 -1.65 10.13 11.60
CA GLY A 223 -1.85 8.85 10.93
C GLY A 223 -0.53 8.13 10.64
N LEU A 224 -0.56 6.81 10.51
CA LEU A 224 0.59 6.01 10.08
C LEU A 224 0.23 5.29 8.78
N HIS A 225 1.07 5.46 7.77
CA HIS A 225 0.97 4.78 6.48
C HIS A 225 2.09 3.77 6.33
N THR A 226 1.74 2.59 5.83
CA THR A 226 2.71 1.51 5.55
C THR A 226 2.97 1.32 4.06
N ILE A 227 2.20 1.98 3.19
CA ILE A 227 2.36 1.91 1.74
C ILE A 227 3.73 2.46 1.35
N THR A 228 4.45 1.69 0.53
CA THR A 228 5.64 2.19 -0.16
C THR A 228 5.23 2.98 -1.39
N LEU A 229 5.56 4.27 -1.37
CA LEU A 229 5.26 5.22 -2.45
C LEU A 229 5.93 4.80 -3.78
N PRO A 230 5.39 5.20 -4.95
CA PRO A 230 4.20 6.04 -5.11
C PRO A 230 2.90 5.28 -4.84
N GLN A 231 1.95 5.93 -4.18
CA GLN A 231 0.58 5.45 -4.07
C GLN A 231 -0.22 5.99 -5.26
N VAL A 232 -1.00 5.13 -5.93
CA VAL A 232 -1.94 5.55 -6.97
C VAL A 232 -3.29 5.80 -6.32
N ASN A 233 -3.72 7.05 -6.28
CA ASN A 233 -5.00 7.40 -5.68
C ASN A 233 -6.13 7.02 -6.65
N PHE A 234 -5.95 7.38 -7.93
CA PHE A 234 -7.02 7.27 -8.92
C PHE A 234 -6.49 7.13 -10.35
N ILE A 235 -7.16 6.32 -11.18
CA ILE A 235 -6.87 6.22 -12.63
C ILE A 235 -8.12 6.56 -13.43
N VAL A 236 -8.03 7.59 -14.26
CA VAL A 236 -9.08 7.99 -15.19
C VAL A 236 -8.75 7.48 -16.59
N TYR A 237 -9.73 6.87 -17.24
CA TYR A 237 -9.65 6.44 -18.63
C TYR A 237 -10.60 7.24 -19.51
N ASN A 238 -10.30 7.31 -20.81
CA ASN A 238 -11.34 7.60 -21.79
C ASN A 238 -12.14 6.34 -22.09
N LYS A 239 -13.33 6.50 -22.69
CA LYS A 239 -14.28 5.43 -23.01
C LYS A 239 -13.66 4.17 -23.66
N ASN A 240 -12.67 4.34 -24.53
CA ASN A 240 -12.02 3.22 -25.25
C ASN A 240 -10.73 2.67 -24.58
N MET A 241 -10.36 3.22 -23.42
CA MET A 241 -9.15 2.92 -22.67
C MET A 241 -7.89 2.98 -23.56
N ARG A 242 -7.78 4.01 -24.39
CA ARG A 242 -6.56 4.35 -25.13
C ARG A 242 -5.71 5.36 -24.39
N LEU A 243 -6.32 6.23 -23.61
CA LEU A 243 -5.64 7.19 -22.75
C LEU A 243 -5.96 6.89 -21.30
N ALA A 244 -5.00 7.13 -20.43
CA ALA A 244 -5.16 7.04 -18.99
C ALA A 244 -4.41 8.17 -18.29
N LEU A 245 -5.06 8.82 -17.33
CA LEU A 245 -4.45 9.78 -16.41
C LEU A 245 -4.42 9.15 -15.02
N ILE A 246 -3.24 9.12 -14.42
CA ILE A 246 -3.00 8.53 -13.11
C ILE A 246 -2.75 9.68 -12.15
N TYR A 247 -3.59 9.82 -11.12
CA TYR A 247 -3.31 10.66 -9.97
C TYR A 247 -2.57 9.83 -8.91
N TYR A 248 -1.45 10.36 -8.44
CA TYR A 248 -0.58 9.65 -7.51
C TYR A 248 -0.03 10.57 -6.43
N ARG A 249 0.35 9.96 -5.32
CA ARG A 249 1.15 10.54 -4.24
C ARG A 249 2.56 9.95 -4.31
N ASP A 250 3.60 10.79 -4.34
CA ASP A 250 5.00 10.35 -4.41
C ASP A 250 5.82 10.71 -3.16
N THR A 251 5.38 11.70 -2.39
CA THR A 251 5.78 11.92 -0.99
C THR A 251 4.54 12.16 -0.15
N TRP A 252 4.65 12.32 1.18
CA TRP A 252 3.47 12.74 1.95
C TRP A 252 2.99 14.14 1.57
N PHE A 253 3.91 15.04 1.22
CA PHE A 253 3.59 16.43 0.92
C PHE A 253 3.54 16.69 -0.57
N SER A 254 3.60 15.68 -1.43
CA SER A 254 3.59 15.90 -2.86
C SER A 254 2.98 14.74 -3.62
N GLY A 255 2.49 15.09 -4.78
CA GLY A 255 2.07 14.14 -5.77
C GLY A 255 1.88 14.81 -7.10
N GLY A 256 1.22 14.11 -7.98
CA GLY A 256 0.77 14.72 -9.21
C GLY A 256 0.13 13.72 -10.12
N GLU A 257 0.46 13.85 -11.40
CA GLU A 257 -0.24 13.16 -12.45
C GLU A 257 0.69 12.59 -13.51
N ALA A 258 0.29 11.45 -14.08
CA ALA A 258 0.97 10.84 -15.20
C ALA A 258 -0.02 10.39 -16.26
N MET A 259 0.21 10.81 -17.50
CA MET A 259 -0.61 10.41 -18.64
C MET A 259 0.08 9.33 -19.45
N TYR A 260 -0.70 8.33 -19.84
CA TYR A 260 -0.28 7.19 -20.65
C TYR A 260 -1.18 7.02 -21.86
N PHE A 261 -0.58 6.60 -22.98
CA PHE A 261 -1.28 6.21 -24.20
C PHE A 261 -1.02 4.74 -24.52
N ARG A 262 -2.07 4.02 -24.92
CA ARG A 262 -1.98 2.60 -25.25
C ARG A 262 -1.80 2.37 -26.74
N VAL A 263 -0.67 1.77 -27.10
CA VAL A 263 -0.37 1.30 -28.46
C VAL A 263 -0.44 -0.23 -28.46
N GLY A 264 -1.47 -0.80 -29.09
CA GLY A 264 -1.74 -2.24 -29.04
C GLY A 264 -1.97 -2.71 -27.60
N GLN A 265 -1.10 -3.59 -27.08
CA GLN A 265 -1.18 -4.11 -25.71
C GLN A 265 -0.20 -3.42 -24.74
N LYS A 266 0.47 -2.35 -25.15
CA LYS A 266 1.49 -1.68 -24.33
C LYS A 266 1.06 -0.27 -23.96
N TRP A 267 1.30 0.10 -22.70
CA TRP A 267 1.16 1.46 -22.21
C TRP A 267 2.48 2.23 -22.39
N MET A 268 2.38 3.38 -23.04
CA MET A 268 3.48 4.31 -23.29
C MET A 268 3.25 5.56 -22.46
N LYS A 269 4.26 5.97 -21.68
CA LYS A 269 4.19 7.20 -20.89
C LYS A 269 4.23 8.39 -21.85
N ILE A 270 3.26 9.30 -21.73
CA ILE A 270 3.30 10.60 -22.39
C ILE A 270 4.05 11.57 -21.49
N TYR A 271 3.58 11.73 -20.25
CA TYR A 271 4.24 12.57 -19.25
C TYR A 271 4.04 12.01 -17.83
N LYS A 272 4.85 12.51 -16.90
CA LYS A 272 4.67 12.40 -15.45
C LYS A 272 5.17 13.72 -14.86
N ARG A 273 4.37 14.38 -14.04
CA ARG A 273 4.71 15.65 -13.39
C ARG A 273 4.11 15.72 -12.00
N ASN A 274 4.84 16.34 -11.08
CA ASN A 274 4.30 16.70 -9.78
C ASN A 274 3.49 18.00 -9.94
N THR A 275 2.28 18.02 -9.40
CA THR A 275 1.33 19.13 -9.61
C THR A 275 0.87 19.79 -8.33
N TRP A 276 1.14 19.20 -7.17
CA TRP A 276 0.81 19.80 -5.89
C TRP A 276 1.88 19.48 -4.85
N MET A 277 2.00 20.40 -3.91
CA MET A 277 2.63 20.16 -2.61
C MET A 277 1.69 20.66 -1.51
N GLU A 278 1.56 19.90 -0.41
CA GLU A 278 0.84 20.29 0.81
C GLU A 278 1.69 21.25 1.66
#